data_AF-A0A7L3FEY8-F1
#
_entry.id   AF-A0A7L3FEY8-F1
#
_cell.length_a   1.000
_cell.length_b   1.000
_cell.length_c   1.000
_cell.angle_alpha   90.00
_cell.angle_beta   90.00
_cell.angle_gamma   90.00
#
_symmetry.space_group_name_H-M   'P 1'
#
loop_
_entity.id
_entity.type
_entity.pdbx_description
1 polymer ?
#
loop_
_entity_poly.entity_id
_entity_poly.type
_entity_poly.pdbx_seq_one_letter_code
_entity_poly.pdbx_strand_id
1 'polypeptide(L)'
;MKEELRRNAPGTTPVKRKSTSQVSQEVLGEMGAMPGMITFSQDYVANELTQSFFTITQKIQRKMAGSRNATEPSDMFPVLPGSYLPLNNPALEFVKYVCKVLSLDANITNQVNKLRRDLLRLIEVGEFSEAAQFQDPCRSYVLPEVICRNCNFCRDLDLCKDPALSQEGSVLPSWVCSNCQAQYDSDAIEMALVEALQKKLMAFVLQDLVCRKCHGVKDTHMPVYCSCAGDFALTISSQTFMEHISIFQNIAQHYGMAHLLETITWLLHTNPQLQQ
;
A
#
# COMPACT_ATOMS: atom_id res chain seq x y z
N MET A 1 -1.95 -41.89 -40.19
CA MET A 1 -2.68 -42.34 -38.98
C MET A 1 -1.80 -42.50 -37.74
N LYS A 2 -0.56 -43.04 -37.82
CA LYS A 2 0.38 -43.07 -36.67
C LYS A 2 0.98 -41.71 -36.27
N GLU A 3 0.93 -40.73 -37.16
CA GLU A 3 1.55 -39.41 -36.94
C GLU A 3 0.62 -38.42 -36.23
N GLU A 4 -0.70 -38.57 -36.38
CA GLU A 4 -1.69 -37.71 -35.71
C GLU A 4 -1.91 -38.07 -34.23
N LEU A 5 -1.71 -39.33 -33.85
CA LEU A 5 -1.78 -39.79 -32.44
C LEU A 5 -0.66 -39.22 -31.55
N ARG A 6 0.44 -38.72 -32.14
CA ARG A 6 1.53 -38.08 -31.39
C ARG A 6 1.27 -36.61 -31.04
N ARG A 7 0.25 -35.97 -31.64
CA ARG A 7 -0.09 -34.56 -31.34
C ARG A 7 -0.95 -34.38 -30.10
N ASN A 8 -1.62 -35.44 -29.63
CA ASN A 8 -2.59 -35.37 -28.54
C ASN A 8 -2.14 -36.15 -27.28
N ALA A 9 -0.85 -36.10 -26.95
CA ALA A 9 -0.35 -36.57 -25.65
C ALA A 9 -0.50 -35.45 -24.59
N PRO A 10 -0.90 -35.75 -23.34
CA PRO A 10 -0.93 -34.75 -22.28
C PRO A 10 0.50 -34.25 -22.03
N GLY A 11 0.73 -32.94 -22.14
CA GLY A 11 2.04 -32.31 -21.90
C GLY A 11 2.78 -31.79 -23.14
N THR A 12 2.22 -31.88 -24.34
CA THR A 12 2.82 -31.32 -25.58
C THR A 12 2.12 -30.07 -26.11
N THR A 13 1.55 -29.25 -25.23
CA THR A 13 1.16 -27.89 -25.61
C THR A 13 2.44 -27.07 -25.79
N PRO A 14 2.71 -26.47 -26.95
CA PRO A 14 3.85 -25.58 -27.09
C PRO A 14 3.59 -24.36 -26.22
N VAL A 15 4.21 -24.33 -25.04
CA VAL A 15 4.33 -23.11 -24.24
C VAL A 15 5.14 -22.17 -25.11
N LYS A 16 4.49 -21.20 -25.74
CA LYS A 16 5.16 -19.96 -26.12
C LYS A 16 5.76 -19.44 -24.83
N ARG A 17 7.07 -19.64 -24.63
CA ARG A 17 7.83 -18.78 -23.74
C ARG A 17 7.42 -17.39 -24.17
N LYS A 18 6.80 -16.61 -23.29
CA LYS A 18 6.76 -15.15 -23.45
C LYS A 18 8.18 -14.81 -23.84
N SER A 19 8.38 -14.37 -25.08
CA SER A 19 9.58 -13.63 -25.38
C SER A 19 9.51 -12.55 -24.32
N THR A 20 10.48 -12.56 -23.41
CA THR A 20 10.86 -11.33 -22.77
C THR A 20 11.09 -10.43 -23.96
N SER A 21 10.17 -9.51 -24.21
CA SER A 21 10.55 -8.26 -24.81
C SER A 21 11.61 -7.73 -23.85
N GLN A 22 12.85 -8.18 -24.06
CA GLN A 22 13.97 -7.28 -24.04
C GLN A 22 13.57 -6.21 -25.06
N VAL A 23 12.73 -5.27 -24.60
CA VAL A 23 13.07 -3.87 -24.76
C VAL A 23 14.53 -3.88 -24.38
N SER A 24 15.38 -3.77 -25.40
CA SER A 24 16.74 -3.36 -25.18
C SER A 24 16.59 -2.20 -24.21
N GLN A 25 16.98 -2.40 -22.96
CA GLN A 25 17.58 -1.32 -22.22
C GLN A 25 18.85 -1.01 -23.03
N GLU A 26 18.66 -0.32 -24.16
CA GLU A 26 19.40 0.89 -24.35
C GLU A 26 19.31 1.55 -22.99
N VAL A 27 20.43 1.48 -22.27
CA VAL A 27 20.77 2.45 -21.25
C VAL A 27 20.19 3.73 -21.81
N LEU A 28 19.06 4.18 -21.24
CA LEU A 28 18.62 5.55 -21.41
C LEU A 28 19.88 6.27 -20.99
N GLY A 29 20.64 6.71 -22.00
CA GLY A 29 21.88 7.41 -21.79
C GLY A 29 21.54 8.44 -20.74
N GLU A 30 22.39 8.57 -19.73
CA GLU A 30 22.34 9.69 -18.82
C GLU A 30 22.16 10.95 -19.67
N MET A 31 20.91 11.37 -19.89
CA MET A 31 20.53 12.76 -19.93
C MET A 31 20.72 13.20 -18.48
N GLY A 32 21.98 13.16 -18.04
CA GLY A 32 22.43 13.83 -16.85
C GLY A 32 21.89 15.23 -17.02
N ALA A 33 21.02 15.62 -16.09
CA ALA A 33 20.48 16.96 -16.09
C ALA A 33 21.63 17.93 -16.36
N MET A 34 21.44 18.85 -17.31
CA MET A 34 22.48 19.81 -17.68
C MET A 34 23.10 20.37 -16.39
N PRO A 35 24.42 20.50 -16.25
CA PRO A 35 25.04 20.90 -14.98
C PRO A 35 24.39 22.16 -14.38
N GLY A 36 23.95 23.10 -15.22
CA GLY A 36 23.20 24.29 -14.82
C GLY A 36 21.81 24.02 -14.22
N MET A 37 21.09 22.98 -14.68
CA MET A 37 19.82 22.55 -14.08
C MET A 37 20.05 21.90 -12.71
N ILE A 38 21.11 21.11 -12.55
CA ILE A 38 21.47 20.50 -11.27
C ILE A 38 21.76 21.60 -10.24
N THR A 39 22.62 22.56 -10.59
CA THR A 39 22.95 23.67 -9.69
C THR A 39 21.73 24.52 -9.38
N PHE A 40 20.88 24.82 -10.38
CA PHE A 40 19.63 25.54 -10.17
C PHE A 40 18.71 24.83 -9.17
N SER A 41 18.47 23.52 -9.35
CA SER A 41 17.63 22.74 -8.45
C SER A 41 18.20 22.71 -7.02
N GLN A 42 19.53 22.57 -6.89
CA GLN A 42 20.21 22.59 -5.60
C GLN A 42 20.06 23.94 -4.89
N ASP A 43 20.27 25.05 -5.60
CA ASP A 43 20.17 26.41 -5.05
C ASP A 43 18.71 26.76 -4.70
N TYR A 44 17.76 26.34 -5.54
CA TYR A 44 16.34 26.55 -5.30
C TYR A 44 15.85 25.82 -4.05
N VAL A 45 16.30 24.57 -3.84
CA VAL A 45 15.99 23.80 -2.62
C VAL A 45 16.66 24.44 -1.40
N ALA A 46 17.95 24.77 -1.49
CA ALA A 46 18.73 25.29 -0.37
C ALA A 46 18.27 26.67 0.13
N ASN A 47 17.71 27.50 -0.77
CA ASN A 47 17.33 28.87 -0.45
C ASN A 47 15.81 29.04 -0.39
N GLU A 48 15.14 29.05 -1.54
CA GLU A 48 13.73 29.41 -1.69
C GLU A 48 12.81 28.40 -0.98
N LEU A 49 12.94 27.11 -1.31
CA LEU A 49 12.08 26.08 -0.72
C LEU A 49 12.36 25.90 0.77
N THR A 50 13.62 26.02 1.19
CA THR A 50 13.98 25.94 2.60
C THR A 50 13.24 27.02 3.39
N GLN A 51 13.32 28.30 3.01
CA GLN A 51 12.61 29.38 3.70
C GLN A 51 11.09 29.21 3.68
N SER A 52 10.53 28.76 2.55
CA SER A 52 9.09 28.49 2.41
C SER A 52 8.64 27.38 3.38
N PHE A 53 9.33 26.24 3.40
CA PHE A 53 8.98 25.13 4.27
C PHE A 53 9.20 25.43 5.76
N PHE A 54 10.22 26.21 6.12
CA PHE A 54 10.34 26.73 7.48
C PHE A 54 9.11 27.53 7.90
N THR A 55 8.70 28.48 7.05
CA THR A 55 7.54 29.33 7.32
C THR A 55 6.25 28.52 7.43
N ILE A 56 6.04 27.55 6.52
CA ILE A 56 4.87 26.68 6.54
C ILE A 56 4.87 25.80 7.79
N THR A 57 5.99 25.16 8.11
CA THR A 57 6.13 24.28 9.28
C THR A 57 5.88 25.05 10.58
N GLN A 58 6.43 26.26 10.71
CA GLN A 58 6.15 27.14 11.87
C GLN A 58 4.69 27.54 11.95
N LYS A 59 4.04 27.86 10.82
CA LYS A 59 2.61 28.19 10.79
C LYS A 59 1.75 27.01 11.22
N ILE A 60 2.06 25.80 10.74
CA ILE A 60 1.37 24.56 11.14
C ILE A 60 1.58 24.34 12.64
N GLN A 61 2.82 24.38 13.13
CA GLN A 61 3.13 24.18 14.54
C GLN A 61 2.41 25.19 15.44
N ARG A 62 2.31 26.47 15.05
CA ARG A 62 1.62 27.49 15.85
C ARG A 62 0.10 27.40 15.83
N LYS A 63 -0.49 27.03 14.69
CA LYS A 63 -1.95 27.00 14.51
C LYS A 63 -2.58 25.66 14.88
N MET A 64 -1.81 24.58 14.73
CA MET A 64 -2.30 23.21 14.74
C MET A 64 -1.68 22.34 15.84
N ALA A 65 -0.79 22.89 16.68
CA ALA A 65 -0.35 22.20 17.89
C ALA A 65 -1.45 22.20 18.96
N GLY A 66 -2.55 21.48 18.69
CA GLY A 66 -3.37 20.87 19.73
C GLY A 66 -2.55 19.82 20.50
N SER A 67 -2.94 19.56 21.75
CA SER A 67 -2.24 18.76 22.78
C SER A 67 -1.10 17.87 22.27
N ARG A 68 0.16 18.27 22.57
CA ARG A 68 1.41 17.53 22.26
C ARG A 68 1.42 16.05 22.72
N ASN A 69 0.43 15.63 23.52
CA ASN A 69 0.30 14.32 24.15
C ASN A 69 -1.02 13.60 23.85
N ALA A 70 -1.70 13.91 22.75
CA ALA A 70 -2.86 13.10 22.34
C ALA A 70 -2.37 11.76 21.74
N THR A 71 -2.67 10.66 22.42
CA THR A 71 -2.60 9.29 21.88
C THR A 71 -3.66 9.05 20.80
N GLU A 72 -4.69 9.89 20.77
CA GLU A 72 -5.79 9.81 19.80
C GLU A 72 -5.39 10.41 18.44
N PRO A 73 -5.84 9.81 17.32
CA PRO A 73 -5.68 10.37 15.98
C PRO A 73 -6.24 11.79 15.93
N SER A 74 -5.53 12.72 15.31
CA SER A 74 -6.04 14.06 15.13
C SER A 74 -7.21 14.06 14.14
N ASP A 75 -8.37 14.63 14.53
CA ASP A 75 -9.55 14.86 13.66
C ASP A 75 -9.22 15.66 12.38
N MET A 76 -8.02 16.19 12.31
CA MET A 76 -7.55 16.99 11.19
C MET A 76 -7.11 16.18 9.98
N PHE A 77 -6.85 14.87 10.13
CA PHE A 77 -6.45 14.02 9.02
C PHE A 77 -7.65 13.29 8.42
N PRO A 78 -7.79 13.25 7.09
CA PRO A 78 -8.86 12.51 6.46
C PRO A 78 -8.69 11.00 6.71
N VAL A 79 -9.78 10.35 7.08
CA VAL A 79 -9.86 8.89 7.17
C VAL A 79 -10.21 8.35 5.78
N LEU A 80 -9.17 7.99 5.02
CA LEU A 80 -9.29 7.39 3.70
C LEU A 80 -9.26 5.86 3.82
N PRO A 81 -9.70 5.11 2.79
CA PRO A 81 -9.72 3.64 2.83
C PRO A 81 -8.35 3.02 3.14
N GLY A 82 -7.27 3.66 2.68
CA GLY A 82 -5.89 3.20 2.91
C GLY A 82 -5.27 3.66 4.24
N SER A 83 -5.97 4.48 5.04
CA SER A 83 -5.42 5.06 6.27
C SER A 83 -5.20 3.98 7.34
N TYR A 84 -3.97 3.85 7.84
CA TYR A 84 -3.65 2.89 8.92
C TYR A 84 -2.67 3.45 9.96
N LEU A 85 -2.05 4.60 9.68
CA LEU A 85 -1.13 5.25 10.61
C LEU A 85 -1.89 6.18 11.55
N PRO A 86 -1.60 6.16 12.86
CA PRO A 86 -2.11 7.16 13.80
C PRO A 86 -1.34 8.47 13.60
N LEU A 87 -1.90 9.39 12.81
CA LEU A 87 -1.28 10.68 12.50
C LEU A 87 -1.71 11.72 13.54
N ASN A 88 -0.78 12.11 14.42
CA ASN A 88 -1.09 13.00 15.56
C ASN A 88 -0.39 14.36 15.46
N ASN A 89 0.70 14.47 14.69
CA ASN A 89 1.48 15.71 14.56
C ASN A 89 1.50 16.21 13.10
N PRO A 90 0.63 17.18 12.73
CA PRO A 90 0.56 17.74 11.38
C PRO A 90 1.88 18.32 10.87
N ALA A 91 2.68 18.94 11.75
CA ALA A 91 3.96 19.52 11.34
C ALA A 91 4.99 18.43 11.01
N LEU A 92 5.03 17.35 11.80
CA LEU A 92 5.91 16.21 11.54
C LEU A 92 5.54 15.50 10.24
N GLU A 93 4.26 15.23 10.01
CA GLU A 93 3.81 14.56 8.78
C GLU A 93 4.04 15.43 7.54
N PHE A 94 3.84 16.75 7.63
CA PHE A 94 4.21 17.69 6.57
C PHE A 94 5.69 17.56 6.19
N VAL A 95 6.60 17.60 7.18
CA VAL A 95 8.04 17.47 6.95
C VAL A 95 8.37 16.12 6.32
N LYS A 96 7.81 15.02 6.85
CA LYS A 96 8.02 13.66 6.31
C LYS A 96 7.64 13.56 4.85
N TYR A 97 6.45 14.06 4.47
CA TYR A 97 5.92 13.89 3.12
C TYR A 97 6.64 14.77 2.11
N VAL A 98 6.84 16.06 2.41
CA VAL A 98 7.53 16.99 1.51
C VAL A 98 8.98 16.55 1.29
N CYS A 99 9.71 16.20 2.35
CA CYS A 99 11.08 15.71 2.21
C CYS A 99 11.13 14.37 1.47
N LYS A 100 10.15 13.48 1.64
CA LYS A 100 10.10 12.21 0.89
C LYS A 100 9.90 12.44 -0.60
N VAL A 101 8.99 13.34 -1.00
CA VAL A 101 8.77 13.69 -2.40
C VAL A 101 10.03 14.30 -3.02
N LEU A 102 10.68 15.23 -2.33
CA LEU A 102 11.92 15.83 -2.82
C LEU A 102 13.08 14.84 -2.91
N SER A 103 13.13 13.84 -2.01
CA SER A 103 14.15 12.78 -2.05
C SER A 103 14.08 11.86 -3.27
N LEU A 104 13.02 11.98 -4.10
CA LEU A 104 12.92 11.23 -5.36
C LEU A 104 13.93 11.73 -6.41
N ASP A 105 14.40 12.98 -6.31
CA ASP A 105 15.46 13.51 -7.17
C ASP A 105 16.84 13.32 -6.51
N ALA A 106 17.65 12.44 -7.11
CA ALA A 106 18.99 12.11 -6.62
C ALA A 106 19.93 13.34 -6.61
N ASN A 107 19.71 14.33 -7.48
CA ASN A 107 20.58 15.50 -7.64
C ASN A 107 20.54 16.47 -6.45
N ILE A 108 19.48 16.42 -5.64
CA ILE A 108 19.26 17.34 -4.51
C ILE A 108 19.30 16.63 -3.15
N THR A 109 19.78 15.38 -3.10
CA THR A 109 19.78 14.54 -1.90
C THR A 109 20.40 15.22 -0.67
N ASN A 110 21.54 15.91 -0.83
CA ASN A 110 22.25 16.54 0.29
C ASN A 110 21.47 17.74 0.86
N GLN A 111 20.83 18.50 -0.02
CA GLN A 111 20.05 19.70 0.26
C GLN A 111 18.76 19.30 0.96
N VAL A 112 18.10 18.22 0.50
CA VAL A 112 16.93 17.63 1.15
C VAL A 112 17.28 17.05 2.51
N ASN A 113 18.42 16.37 2.66
CA ASN A 113 18.88 15.87 3.95
C ASN A 113 19.15 17.00 4.95
N LYS A 114 19.78 18.09 4.51
CA LYS A 114 19.98 19.29 5.34
C LYS A 114 18.65 19.91 5.74
N LEU A 115 17.76 20.15 4.78
CA LEU A 115 16.42 20.68 4.99
C LEU A 115 15.64 19.83 6.01
N ARG A 116 15.63 18.50 5.84
CA ARG A 116 14.97 17.57 6.76
C ARG A 116 15.51 17.72 8.18
N ARG A 117 16.83 17.76 8.36
CA ARG A 117 17.44 17.96 9.70
C ARG A 117 17.01 19.27 10.34
N ASP A 118 17.06 20.36 9.57
CA ASP A 118 16.78 21.67 10.12
C ASP A 118 15.28 21.85 10.42
N LEU A 119 14.39 21.28 9.61
CA LEU A 119 12.93 21.22 9.87
C LEU A 119 12.57 20.34 11.06
N LEU A 120 13.21 19.16 11.21
CA LEU A 120 13.00 18.29 12.36
C LEU A 120 13.46 18.96 13.67
N ARG A 121 14.60 19.67 13.61
CA ARG A 121 15.07 20.48 14.74
C ARG A 121 14.08 21.59 15.13
N LEU A 122 13.45 22.25 14.15
CA LEU A 122 12.43 23.27 14.40
C LEU A 122 11.24 22.72 15.20
N ILE A 123 10.83 21.48 14.94
CA ILE A 123 9.71 20.83 15.62
C ILE A 123 10.13 19.99 16.84
N GLU A 124 11.40 20.08 17.26
CA GLU A 124 11.95 19.37 18.42
C GLU A 124 11.91 17.84 18.31
N VAL A 125 11.96 17.30 17.09
CA VAL A 125 11.98 15.85 16.81
C VAL A 125 13.39 15.43 16.39
N GLY A 126 13.92 14.36 17.00
CA GLY A 126 15.24 13.82 16.65
C GLY A 126 15.25 13.20 15.24
N GLU A 127 16.31 13.45 14.48
CA GLU A 127 16.44 12.98 13.08
C GLU A 127 16.41 11.44 12.95
N PHE A 128 16.91 10.75 13.97
CA PHE A 128 16.97 9.28 14.05
C PHE A 128 15.83 8.68 14.88
N SER A 129 14.87 9.48 15.33
CA SER A 129 13.71 8.95 16.04
C SER A 129 12.86 8.10 15.11
N GLU A 130 12.21 7.06 15.63
CA GLU A 130 11.27 6.24 14.86
C GLU A 130 10.11 7.09 14.29
N ALA A 131 9.65 8.08 15.05
CA ALA A 131 8.61 9.02 14.62
C ALA A 131 9.01 9.84 13.38
N ALA A 132 10.31 10.14 13.21
CA ALA A 132 10.82 10.89 12.06
C ALA A 132 10.96 10.03 10.79
N GLN A 133 10.86 8.71 10.88
CA GLN A 133 10.95 7.84 9.72
C GLN A 133 9.68 7.96 8.88
N PHE A 134 9.85 8.19 7.57
CA PHE A 134 8.71 8.21 6.65
C PHE A 134 8.12 6.79 6.55
N GLN A 135 6.81 6.71 6.71
CA GLN A 135 5.99 5.54 6.42
C GLN A 135 4.91 5.99 5.45
N ASP A 136 4.62 5.18 4.43
CA ASP A 136 3.54 5.49 3.48
C ASP A 136 2.21 5.52 4.25
N PRO A 137 1.48 6.64 4.30
CA PRO A 137 0.23 6.72 5.06
C PRO A 137 -0.92 5.96 4.42
N CYS A 138 -0.79 5.54 3.16
CA CYS A 138 -1.87 4.92 2.39
C CYS A 138 -1.51 3.51 1.95
N ARG A 139 -2.11 2.51 2.61
CA ARG A 139 -2.13 1.13 2.11
C ARG A 139 -2.96 1.06 0.83
N SER A 140 -2.43 0.35 -0.16
CA SER A 140 -3.13 0.07 -1.41
C SER A 140 -3.79 -1.30 -1.35
N TYR A 141 -4.98 -1.39 -1.95
CA TYR A 141 -5.58 -2.68 -2.27
C TYR A 141 -6.08 -2.65 -3.70
N VAL A 142 -5.47 -3.49 -4.53
CA VAL A 142 -5.74 -3.57 -5.96
C VAL A 142 -6.61 -4.78 -6.25
N LEU A 143 -7.80 -4.54 -6.79
CA LEU A 143 -8.60 -5.59 -7.41
C LEU A 143 -8.04 -5.85 -8.82
N PRO A 144 -7.59 -7.09 -9.11
CA PRO A 144 -7.06 -7.43 -10.42
C PRO A 144 -8.19 -7.54 -11.45
N GLU A 145 -7.90 -7.17 -12.69
CA GLU A 145 -8.70 -7.51 -13.87
C GLU A 145 -10.19 -7.11 -13.78
N VAL A 146 -10.48 -5.90 -13.29
CA VAL A 146 -11.86 -5.37 -13.24
C VAL A 146 -12.32 -4.98 -14.66
N ILE A 147 -13.37 -5.65 -15.14
CA ILE A 147 -13.92 -5.45 -16.49
C ILE A 147 -15.10 -4.48 -16.44
N CYS A 148 -15.02 -3.40 -17.23
CA CYS A 148 -16.13 -2.47 -17.40
C CYS A 148 -17.26 -3.11 -18.23
N ARG A 149 -18.48 -3.19 -17.67
CA ARG A 149 -19.66 -3.76 -18.37
C ARG A 149 -20.10 -2.97 -19.60
N ASN A 150 -19.70 -1.69 -19.72
CA ASN A 150 -20.12 -0.83 -20.81
C ASN A 150 -19.18 -0.91 -22.04
N CYS A 151 -17.86 -0.91 -21.83
CA CYS A 151 -16.87 -0.89 -22.93
C CYS A 151 -15.89 -2.07 -22.93
N ASN A 152 -16.06 -3.04 -22.02
CA ASN A 152 -15.18 -4.21 -21.84
C ASN A 152 -13.71 -3.88 -21.56
N PHE A 153 -13.42 -2.63 -21.18
CA PHE A 153 -12.07 -2.26 -20.78
C PHE A 153 -11.73 -2.95 -19.46
N CYS A 154 -10.63 -3.71 -19.47
CA CYS A 154 -10.11 -4.46 -18.34
C CYS A 154 -8.92 -3.70 -17.75
N ARG A 155 -8.95 -3.44 -16.45
CA ARG A 155 -7.84 -2.82 -15.72
C ARG A 155 -7.82 -3.30 -14.28
N ASP A 156 -6.66 -3.19 -13.66
CA ASP A 156 -6.55 -3.27 -12.22
C ASP A 156 -7.12 -1.98 -11.59
N LEU A 157 -7.82 -2.12 -10.46
CA LEU A 157 -8.50 -1.01 -9.79
C LEU A 157 -8.00 -0.91 -8.35
N ASP A 158 -7.34 0.20 -8.01
CA ASP A 158 -6.85 0.46 -6.65
C ASP A 158 -7.95 1.16 -5.84
N LEU A 159 -8.58 0.43 -4.92
CA LEU A 159 -9.73 0.94 -4.16
C LEU A 159 -9.36 2.05 -3.16
N CYS A 160 -8.08 2.16 -2.81
CA CYS A 160 -7.59 3.14 -1.85
C CYS A 160 -7.02 4.39 -2.53
N LYS A 161 -6.41 4.24 -3.71
CA LYS A 161 -5.70 5.32 -4.40
C LYS A 161 -6.42 5.85 -5.64
N ASP A 162 -7.27 5.06 -6.29
CA ASP A 162 -8.01 5.56 -7.45
C ASP A 162 -8.99 6.65 -7.01
N PRO A 163 -9.06 7.77 -7.75
CA PRO A 163 -9.95 8.87 -7.41
C PRO A 163 -11.40 8.40 -7.50
N ALA A 164 -12.04 8.27 -6.34
CA ALA A 164 -13.48 8.04 -6.28
C ALA A 164 -14.20 9.36 -6.56
N LEU A 165 -15.10 9.36 -7.55
CA LEU A 165 -15.94 10.50 -7.84
C LEU A 165 -17.07 10.53 -6.79
N SER A 166 -17.12 11.61 -6.02
CA SER A 166 -18.32 12.01 -5.31
C SER A 166 -19.16 12.83 -6.30
N GLN A 167 -20.22 12.24 -6.86
CA GLN A 167 -21.11 13.01 -7.74
C GLN A 167 -22.00 13.91 -6.87
N GLU A 168 -22.31 15.11 -7.35
CA GLU A 168 -23.26 15.99 -6.66
C GLU A 168 -24.61 15.27 -6.52
N GLY A 169 -24.97 14.88 -5.30
CA GLY A 169 -26.19 14.13 -4.97
C GLY A 169 -25.97 12.67 -4.56
N SER A 170 -24.79 12.08 -4.79
CA SER A 170 -24.43 10.78 -4.20
C SER A 170 -23.72 10.98 -2.86
N VAL A 171 -24.25 10.35 -1.81
CA VAL A 171 -23.65 10.40 -0.46
C VAL A 171 -22.34 9.60 -0.41
N LEU A 172 -22.20 8.60 -1.29
CA LEU A 172 -21.07 7.68 -1.30
C LEU A 172 -20.15 7.91 -2.53
N PRO A 173 -18.83 7.74 -2.37
CA PRO A 173 -17.89 7.82 -3.49
C PRO A 173 -18.06 6.63 -4.45
N SER A 174 -17.78 6.85 -5.74
CA SER A 174 -17.92 5.82 -6.77
C SER A 174 -16.70 5.73 -7.69
N TRP A 175 -16.44 4.54 -8.25
CA TRP A 175 -15.36 4.35 -9.23
C TRP A 175 -15.89 4.42 -10.66
N VAL A 176 -15.08 4.99 -11.55
CA VAL A 176 -15.39 5.08 -12.98
C VAL A 176 -14.36 4.38 -13.84
N CYS A 177 -14.81 3.91 -15.00
CA CYS A 177 -13.95 3.36 -16.03
C CYS A 177 -13.08 4.45 -16.65
N SER A 178 -11.76 4.27 -16.67
CA SER A 178 -10.82 5.21 -17.27
C SER A 178 -11.05 5.46 -18.76
N ASN A 179 -11.68 4.51 -19.47
CA ASN A 179 -11.92 4.61 -20.92
C ASN A 179 -13.25 5.30 -21.26
N CYS A 180 -14.37 4.85 -20.68
CA CYS A 180 -15.71 5.36 -21.04
C CYS A 180 -16.40 6.20 -19.97
N GLN A 181 -15.74 6.40 -18.81
CA GLN A 181 -16.27 7.13 -17.64
C GLN A 181 -17.57 6.56 -17.06
N ALA A 182 -18.02 5.38 -17.52
CA ALA A 182 -19.14 4.68 -16.91
C ALA A 182 -18.77 4.23 -15.49
N GLN A 183 -19.72 4.37 -14.58
CA GLN A 183 -19.58 3.94 -13.19
C GLN A 183 -19.47 2.41 -13.10
N TYR A 184 -18.56 1.92 -12.27
CA TYR A 184 -18.48 0.51 -11.93
C TYR A 184 -19.61 0.13 -10.97
N ASP A 185 -20.08 -1.11 -11.08
CA ASP A 185 -21.09 -1.68 -10.19
C ASP A 185 -20.47 -1.94 -8.81
N SER A 186 -20.89 -1.14 -7.81
CA SER A 186 -20.40 -1.24 -6.44
C SER A 186 -20.70 -2.60 -5.80
N ASP A 187 -21.84 -3.21 -6.10
CA ASP A 187 -22.22 -4.52 -5.55
C ASP A 187 -21.32 -5.63 -6.12
N ALA A 188 -20.95 -5.51 -7.39
CA ALA A 188 -20.00 -6.44 -8.01
C ALA A 188 -18.59 -6.31 -7.42
N ILE A 189 -18.17 -5.07 -7.11
CA ILE A 189 -16.89 -4.80 -6.42
C ILE A 189 -16.93 -5.36 -5.00
N GLU A 190 -18.04 -5.16 -4.28
CA GLU A 190 -18.24 -5.70 -2.93
C GLU A 190 -18.13 -7.23 -2.92
N MET A 191 -18.81 -7.91 -3.86
CA MET A 191 -18.73 -9.36 -3.97
C MET A 191 -17.30 -9.84 -4.30
N ALA A 192 -16.60 -9.14 -5.20
CA ALA A 192 -15.20 -9.45 -5.51
C ALA A 192 -14.29 -9.30 -4.29
N LEU A 193 -14.56 -8.32 -3.41
CA LEU A 193 -13.85 -8.15 -2.15
C LEU A 193 -14.15 -9.27 -1.15
N VAL A 194 -15.40 -9.71 -1.05
CA VAL A 194 -15.78 -10.85 -0.22
C VAL A 194 -15.07 -12.12 -0.68
N GLU A 195 -15.06 -12.40 -1.98
CA GLU A 195 -14.29 -13.52 -2.54
C GLU A 195 -12.80 -13.41 -2.25
N ALA A 196 -12.23 -12.21 -2.38
CA ALA A 196 -10.81 -12.00 -2.11
C ALA A 196 -10.46 -12.17 -0.63
N LEU A 197 -11.34 -11.73 0.28
CA LEU A 197 -11.23 -11.98 1.72
C LEU A 197 -11.27 -13.48 2.02
N GLN A 198 -12.22 -14.21 1.43
CA GLN A 198 -12.32 -15.67 1.58
C GLN A 198 -11.08 -16.39 1.04
N LYS A 199 -10.55 -15.98 -0.12
CA LYS A 199 -9.30 -16.52 -0.69
C LYS A 199 -8.11 -16.28 0.25
N LYS A 200 -8.00 -15.10 0.86
CA LYS A 200 -6.96 -14.80 1.85
C LYS A 200 -7.13 -15.63 3.13
N LEU A 201 -8.35 -15.80 3.62
CA LEU A 201 -8.64 -16.66 4.77
C LEU A 201 -8.24 -18.11 4.47
N MET A 202 -8.61 -18.62 3.31
CA MET A 202 -8.23 -19.97 2.87
C MET A 202 -6.71 -20.12 2.83
N ALA A 203 -6.00 -19.15 2.26
CA ALA A 203 -4.53 -19.15 2.23
C ALA A 203 -3.93 -19.13 3.65
N PHE A 204 -4.52 -18.41 4.60
CA PHE A 204 -4.07 -18.38 5.99
C PHE A 204 -4.32 -19.70 6.72
N VAL A 205 -5.46 -20.36 6.48
CA VAL A 205 -5.79 -21.65 7.11
C VAL A 205 -4.97 -22.80 6.55
N LEU A 206 -4.73 -22.79 5.23
CA LEU A 206 -3.99 -23.82 4.51
C LEU A 206 -2.47 -23.55 4.42
N GLN A 207 -1.99 -22.51 5.10
CA GLN A 207 -0.59 -22.12 5.03
C GLN A 207 0.34 -23.24 5.52
N ASP A 208 1.54 -23.29 4.96
CA ASP A 208 2.59 -24.14 5.48
C ASP A 208 3.10 -23.61 6.83
N LEU A 209 3.65 -24.53 7.63
CA LEU A 209 4.42 -24.19 8.81
C LEU A 209 5.92 -24.39 8.54
N VAL A 210 6.74 -23.45 9.02
CA VAL A 210 8.19 -23.48 8.81
C VAL A 210 8.91 -23.57 10.15
N CYS A 211 9.92 -24.44 10.23
CA CYS A 211 10.74 -24.56 11.42
C CYS A 211 11.61 -23.31 11.62
N ARG A 212 11.60 -22.74 12.84
CA ARG A 212 12.39 -21.55 13.16
C ARG A 212 13.92 -21.78 13.15
N LYS A 213 14.38 -23.02 13.31
CA LYS A 213 15.81 -23.37 13.40
C LYS A 213 16.42 -23.72 12.04
N CYS A 214 15.81 -24.66 11.32
CA CYS A 214 16.36 -25.17 10.06
C CYS A 214 15.68 -24.60 8.81
N HIS A 215 14.63 -23.79 8.97
CA HIS A 215 13.81 -23.25 7.88
C HIS A 215 13.17 -24.31 6.96
N GLY A 216 13.10 -25.56 7.41
CA GLY A 216 12.38 -26.63 6.72
C GLY A 216 10.87 -26.48 6.85
N VAL A 217 10.16 -26.78 5.76
CA VAL A 217 8.69 -26.83 5.71
C VAL A 217 8.20 -28.10 6.41
N LYS A 218 7.13 -27.97 7.19
CA LYS A 218 6.47 -29.10 7.85
C LYS A 218 5.77 -29.97 6.80
N ASP A 219 6.23 -31.21 6.68
CA ASP A 219 5.76 -32.18 5.68
C ASP A 219 4.67 -33.13 6.21
N THR A 220 4.46 -33.16 7.52
CA THR A 220 3.58 -34.11 8.22
C THR A 220 2.68 -33.39 9.22
N HIS A 221 1.47 -33.88 9.45
CA HIS A 221 0.48 -33.14 10.24
C HIS A 221 0.69 -33.23 11.76
N MET A 222 1.01 -34.44 12.27
CA MET A 222 1.02 -34.74 13.71
C MET A 222 2.19 -34.15 14.52
N PRO A 223 3.43 -34.03 14.01
CA PRO A 223 4.54 -33.57 14.84
C PRO A 223 4.35 -32.15 15.37
N VAL A 224 4.55 -31.96 16.67
CA VAL A 224 4.53 -30.63 17.31
C VAL A 224 5.85 -29.90 17.06
N TYR A 225 6.96 -30.65 16.99
CA TYR A 225 8.30 -30.12 16.78
C TYR A 225 8.93 -30.69 15.51
N CYS A 226 9.87 -29.93 14.93
CA CYS A 226 10.70 -30.39 13.83
C CYS A 226 11.70 -31.46 14.29
N SER A 227 12.22 -32.26 13.35
CA SER A 227 13.29 -33.24 13.60
C SER A 227 14.56 -32.63 14.20
N CYS A 228 14.81 -31.34 13.99
CA CYS A 228 15.89 -30.57 14.63
C CYS A 228 15.54 -30.03 16.03
N ALA A 229 14.44 -30.49 16.64
CA ALA A 229 13.88 -29.98 17.90
C ALA A 229 13.59 -28.46 17.87
N GLY A 230 13.18 -27.94 16.71
CA GLY A 230 12.75 -26.56 16.53
C GLY A 230 11.23 -26.44 16.48
N ASP A 231 10.70 -25.32 16.96
CA ASP A 231 9.29 -24.98 16.86
C ASP A 231 8.91 -24.59 15.43
N PHE A 232 7.70 -24.98 15.04
CA PHE A 232 7.08 -24.54 13.80
C PHE A 232 6.42 -23.16 13.99
N ALA A 233 6.53 -22.32 12.97
CA ALA A 233 5.92 -21.01 12.90
C ALA A 233 5.03 -20.87 11.67
N LEU A 234 4.05 -19.98 11.75
CA LEU A 234 3.22 -19.57 10.63
C LEU A 234 4.10 -18.91 9.55
N THR A 235 3.82 -19.21 8.28
CA THR A 235 4.42 -18.52 7.12
C THR A 235 3.77 -17.16 6.88
N ILE A 236 2.46 -17.08 7.11
CA ILE A 236 1.66 -15.85 7.14
C ILE A 236 1.32 -15.57 8.60
N SER A 237 1.91 -14.52 9.16
CA SER A 237 1.65 -14.14 10.56
C SER A 237 0.20 -13.68 10.75
N SER A 238 -0.36 -13.90 11.95
CA SER A 238 -1.67 -13.37 12.32
C SER A 238 -1.73 -11.84 12.19
N GLN A 239 -0.64 -11.15 12.53
CA GLN A 239 -0.53 -9.70 12.39
C GLN A 239 -0.71 -9.27 10.92
N THR A 240 0.00 -9.89 9.98
CA THR A 240 -0.13 -9.59 8.55
C THR A 240 -1.53 -9.89 8.02
N PHE A 241 -2.17 -10.94 8.54
CA PHE A 241 -3.55 -11.24 8.18
C PHE A 241 -4.54 -10.17 8.69
N MET A 242 -4.38 -9.73 9.94
CA MET A 242 -5.17 -8.64 10.53
C MET A 242 -4.96 -7.31 9.82
N GLU A 243 -3.74 -7.03 9.39
CA GLU A 243 -3.41 -5.87 8.56
C GLU A 243 -4.14 -5.86 7.21
N HIS A 244 -4.36 -7.03 6.61
CA HIS A 244 -5.21 -7.13 5.43
C HIS A 244 -6.67 -6.90 5.77
N ILE A 245 -7.19 -7.53 6.83
CA ILE A 245 -8.59 -7.37 7.27
C ILE A 245 -8.91 -5.90 7.54
N SER A 246 -8.01 -5.15 8.19
CA SER A 246 -8.22 -3.73 8.46
C SER A 246 -8.38 -2.90 7.18
N ILE A 247 -7.65 -3.23 6.10
CA ILE A 247 -7.82 -2.57 4.81
C ILE A 247 -9.23 -2.85 4.24
N PHE A 248 -9.68 -4.11 4.24
CA PHE A 248 -11.03 -4.44 3.78
C PHE A 248 -12.10 -3.74 4.61
N GLN A 249 -11.90 -3.65 5.93
CA GLN A 249 -12.82 -2.97 6.83
C GLN A 249 -12.91 -1.46 6.53
N ASN A 250 -11.77 -0.80 6.33
CA ASN A 250 -11.73 0.62 5.99
C ASN A 250 -12.40 0.90 4.63
N ILE A 251 -12.14 0.05 3.63
CA ILE A 251 -12.82 0.13 2.32
C ILE A 251 -14.33 -0.02 2.51
N ALA A 252 -14.76 -1.04 3.27
CA ALA A 252 -16.17 -1.29 3.48
C ALA A 252 -16.89 -0.12 4.15
N GLN A 253 -16.26 0.48 5.17
CA GLN A 253 -16.80 1.64 5.88
C GLN A 253 -16.86 2.89 4.99
N HIS A 254 -15.80 3.15 4.22
CA HIS A 254 -15.71 4.35 3.40
C HIS A 254 -16.69 4.34 2.21
N TYR A 255 -16.91 3.16 1.60
CA TYR A 255 -17.79 3.01 0.44
C TYR A 255 -19.19 2.47 0.78
N GLY A 256 -19.50 2.23 2.06
CA GLY A 256 -20.83 1.78 2.52
C GLY A 256 -21.19 0.35 2.12
N MET A 257 -20.22 -0.58 2.14
CA MET A 257 -20.40 -1.99 1.77
C MET A 257 -20.85 -2.83 2.97
N ALA A 258 -22.16 -3.01 3.11
CA ALA A 258 -22.77 -3.66 4.28
C ALA A 258 -22.45 -5.16 4.38
N HIS A 259 -22.46 -5.89 3.25
CA HIS A 259 -22.24 -7.33 3.22
C HIS A 259 -20.78 -7.69 3.52
N LEU A 260 -19.84 -6.92 2.98
CA LEU A 260 -18.42 -7.07 3.30
C LEU A 260 -18.16 -6.78 4.79
N LEU A 261 -18.76 -5.72 5.33
CA LEU A 261 -18.60 -5.36 6.75
C LEU A 261 -19.17 -6.44 7.67
N GLU A 262 -20.34 -7.00 7.35
CA GLU A 262 -20.95 -8.11 8.10
C GLU A 262 -20.04 -9.35 8.07
N THR A 263 -19.50 -9.70 6.90
CA THR A 263 -18.60 -10.84 6.73
C THR A 263 -17.33 -10.69 7.57
N ILE A 264 -16.72 -9.50 7.56
CA ILE A 264 -15.54 -9.18 8.39
C ILE A 264 -15.89 -9.25 9.88
N THR A 265 -17.04 -8.67 10.25
CA THR A 265 -17.50 -8.65 11.65
C THR A 265 -17.68 -10.09 12.15
N TRP A 266 -18.36 -10.95 11.39
CA TRP A 266 -18.53 -12.36 11.72
C TRP A 266 -17.19 -13.10 11.85
N LEU A 267 -16.25 -12.84 10.92
CA LEU A 267 -14.91 -13.45 10.94
C LEU A 267 -14.16 -13.11 12.25
N LEU A 268 -14.18 -11.85 12.65
CA LEU A 268 -13.51 -11.37 13.86
C LEU A 268 -14.15 -11.91 15.14
N HIS A 269 -15.48 -11.95 15.20
CA HIS A 269 -16.20 -12.52 16.35
C HIS A 269 -15.95 -14.02 16.54
N THR A 270 -15.83 -14.77 15.44
CA THR A 270 -15.63 -16.22 15.48
C THR A 270 -14.18 -16.59 15.84
N ASN A 271 -13.22 -15.68 15.64
CA ASN A 271 -11.79 -15.94 15.80
C ASN A 271 -11.11 -14.92 16.72
N PRO A 272 -11.43 -14.91 18.03
CA PRO A 272 -10.83 -13.96 18.97
C PRO A 272 -9.31 -14.12 19.10
N GLN A 273 -8.76 -15.29 18.76
CA GLN A 273 -7.32 -15.54 18.78
C GLN A 273 -6.55 -14.78 17.69
N LEU A 274 -7.22 -14.29 16.65
CA LEU A 274 -6.58 -13.46 15.63
C LEU A 274 -6.30 -12.03 16.12
N GLN A 275 -6.97 -11.60 17.21
CA GLN A 275 -6.81 -10.28 17.81
C GLN A 275 -5.71 -10.20 18.88
N GLN A 276 -5.09 -11.34 19.23
CA GLN A 276 -3.98 -11.45 20.20
C GLN A 276 -2.63 -11.41 19.49
#